data_AF-K1UDQ1-F1
#
_entry.id   AF-K1UDQ1-F1
#
_cell.length_a   1.000
_cell.length_b   1.000
_cell.length_c   1.000
_cell.angle_alpha   90.00
_cell.angle_beta   90.00
_cell.angle_gamma   90.00
#
_symmetry.space_group_name_H-M   'P 1'
#
loop_
_entity.id
_entity.type
_entity.pdbx_description
1 polymer ?
#
loop_
_entity_poly.entity_id
_entity_poly.type
_entity_poly.pdbx_seq_one_letter_code
_entity_poly.pdbx_strand_id
1 'polypeptide(L)'
;DKRGFSFEVLPPLKGNGTAALFRTIDALSEFGPRFINITTHHSEYVYKELENGLLTRQRVRRRPGTVAIAGAIQNKYDIPVIPHIICSGATKEDIEYELLDLQFLGISNILVLRGDKAKEDRQFTPTENGHAHATDLLKQVNQFNDGFFFDGTPIKHPGDKFCCGVACYPEK
;
A
#
# COMPACT_ATOMS: atom_id res chain seq x y z
N ASP A 1 23.74 -12.02 -17.94
CA ASP A 1 23.00 -11.59 -16.74
C ASP A 1 23.69 -10.45 -16.01
N LYS A 2 23.03 -9.30 -15.88
CA LYS A 2 23.46 -8.23 -14.97
C LYS A 2 22.67 -8.36 -13.67
N ARG A 3 23.38 -8.46 -12.54
CA ARG A 3 22.78 -8.43 -11.19
C ARG A 3 22.01 -7.12 -11.02
N GLY A 4 20.81 -7.18 -10.46
CA GLY A 4 19.97 -6.02 -10.16
C GLY A 4 19.94 -5.72 -8.66
N PHE A 5 19.75 -4.45 -8.31
CA PHE A 5 19.57 -3.98 -6.95
C PHE A 5 18.20 -3.29 -6.84
N SER A 6 17.52 -3.46 -5.71
CA SER A 6 16.34 -2.71 -5.34
C SER A 6 16.34 -2.52 -3.82
N PHE A 7 15.55 -1.58 -3.34
CA PHE A 7 15.42 -1.33 -1.91
C PHE A 7 14.00 -0.91 -1.55
N GLU A 8 13.70 -0.91 -0.26
CA GLU A 8 12.40 -0.58 0.30
C GLU A 8 12.50 0.64 1.22
N VAL A 9 11.49 1.52 1.13
CA VAL A 9 11.40 2.72 1.97
C VAL A 9 10.13 2.73 2.81
N LEU A 10 10.22 3.37 3.97
CA LEU A 10 9.08 3.66 4.81
C LEU A 10 8.63 5.11 4.61
N PRO A 11 7.35 5.37 4.31
CA PRO A 11 6.79 6.71 4.34
C PRO A 11 7.10 7.40 5.67
N PRO A 12 7.39 8.72 5.71
CA PRO A 12 7.73 9.40 6.96
C PRO A 12 6.55 9.42 7.94
N LEU A 13 6.82 9.64 9.23
CA LEU A 13 5.76 9.89 10.21
C LEU A 13 5.12 11.26 9.93
N LYS A 14 3.81 11.37 10.18
CA LYS A 14 3.07 12.63 10.10
C LYS A 14 3.76 13.67 10.99
N GLY A 15 4.07 14.83 10.40
CA GLY A 15 4.76 15.93 11.08
C GLY A 15 6.28 15.99 10.86
N ASN A 16 6.91 14.92 10.35
CA ASN A 16 8.38 14.87 10.20
C ASN A 16 8.90 15.33 8.82
N GLY A 17 8.00 15.70 7.90
CA GLY A 17 8.34 16.06 6.52
C GLY A 17 8.93 14.89 5.71
N THR A 18 9.33 15.16 4.46
CA THR A 18 9.83 14.14 3.51
C THR A 18 11.33 14.24 3.23
N ALA A 19 12.02 15.24 3.79
CA ALA A 19 13.41 15.54 3.44
C ALA A 19 14.39 14.38 3.74
N ALA A 20 14.21 13.68 4.86
CA ALA A 20 15.06 12.54 5.21
C ALA A 20 14.86 11.34 4.27
N LEU A 21 13.60 11.09 3.86
CA LEU A 21 13.27 10.07 2.86
C LEU A 21 13.99 10.36 1.54
N PHE A 22 13.85 11.59 1.04
CA PHE A 22 14.48 11.98 -0.23
C PHE A 22 16.00 11.92 -0.19
N ARG A 23 16.64 12.38 0.90
CA ARG A 23 18.10 12.23 1.05
C ARG A 23 18.57 10.78 1.00
N THR A 24 17.79 9.87 1.55
CA THR A 24 18.11 8.43 1.52
C THR A 24 17.99 7.88 0.09
N ILE A 25 16.93 8.28 -0.63
CA ILE A 25 16.76 7.89 -2.04
C ILE A 25 17.85 8.49 -2.91
N ASP A 26 18.23 9.75 -2.70
CA ASP A 26 19.33 10.41 -3.41
C ASP A 26 20.62 9.58 -3.30
N ALA A 27 21.00 9.20 -2.08
CA ALA A 27 22.21 8.40 -1.82
C ALA A 27 22.15 6.99 -2.44
N LEU A 28 20.98 6.36 -2.49
CA LEU A 28 20.83 5.01 -3.05
C LEU A 28 20.65 5.01 -4.57
N SER A 29 20.22 6.13 -5.16
CA SER A 29 20.00 6.25 -6.60
C SER A 29 21.31 6.15 -7.39
N GLU A 30 22.45 6.52 -6.79
CA GLU A 30 23.78 6.39 -7.39
C GLU A 30 24.14 4.94 -7.77
N PHE A 31 23.51 3.95 -7.13
CA PHE A 31 23.75 2.52 -7.39
C PHE A 31 22.86 1.95 -8.51
N GLY A 32 22.05 2.77 -9.18
CA GLY A 32 21.19 2.34 -10.28
C GLY A 32 20.15 1.28 -9.88
N PRO A 33 19.28 1.56 -8.88
CA PRO A 33 18.24 0.63 -8.47
C PRO A 33 17.26 0.34 -9.62
N ARG A 34 16.80 -0.90 -9.71
CA ARG A 34 15.80 -1.34 -10.70
C ARG A 34 14.40 -0.84 -10.36
N PHE A 35 14.09 -0.77 -9.07
CA PHE A 35 12.83 -0.27 -8.54
C PHE A 35 12.97 0.05 -7.05
N ILE A 36 11.99 0.78 -6.52
CA ILE A 36 11.88 1.14 -5.09
C ILE A 36 10.54 0.60 -4.56
N ASN A 37 10.59 -0.30 -3.57
CA ASN A 37 9.40 -0.72 -2.83
C ASN A 37 8.98 0.37 -1.83
N ILE A 38 7.69 0.59 -1.68
CA ILE A 38 7.14 1.57 -0.73
C ILE A 38 6.19 0.86 0.21
N THR A 39 6.57 0.79 1.48
CA THR A 39 5.72 0.16 2.50
C THR A 39 4.42 0.92 2.69
N THR A 40 3.39 0.17 3.05
CA THR A 40 2.10 0.71 3.46
C THR A 40 1.80 0.25 4.89
N HIS A 41 1.12 1.09 5.66
CA HIS A 41 0.74 0.77 7.03
C HIS A 41 -0.75 1.05 7.19
N HIS A 42 -1.44 0.13 7.88
CA HIS A 42 -2.86 0.28 8.16
C HIS A 42 -3.12 1.46 9.11
N SER A 43 -4.33 2.00 9.06
CA SER A 43 -4.79 2.96 10.06
C SER A 43 -5.02 2.22 11.38
N GLU A 44 -4.38 2.68 12.46
CA GLU A 44 -4.55 2.07 13.77
C GLU A 44 -5.81 2.63 14.45
N TYR A 45 -6.48 1.81 15.26
CA TYR A 45 -7.51 2.32 16.17
C TYR A 45 -6.89 2.59 17.53
N VAL A 46 -7.03 3.83 18.01
CA VAL A 46 -6.62 4.23 19.34
C VAL A 46 -7.88 4.44 20.17
N TYR A 47 -7.96 3.75 21.31
CA TYR A 47 -8.99 4.01 22.30
C TYR A 47 -8.60 5.25 23.10
N LYS A 48 -9.45 6.27 23.09
CA LYS A 48 -9.32 7.44 23.95
C LYS A 48 -10.39 7.42 25.01
N GLU A 49 -9.99 7.66 26.23
CA GLU A 49 -10.92 7.89 27.33
C GLU A 49 -11.50 9.30 27.19
N LEU A 50 -12.83 9.37 27.19
CA LEU A 50 -13.60 10.60 27.23
C LEU A 50 -13.69 11.09 28.67
N GLU A 51 -13.97 12.38 28.87
CA GLU A 51 -14.10 13.00 30.20
C GLU A 51 -15.17 12.32 31.09
N ASN A 52 -16.10 11.60 30.49
CA ASN A 52 -17.14 10.83 31.18
C ASN A 52 -16.74 9.37 31.49
N GLY A 53 -15.48 8.99 31.30
CA GLY A 53 -14.96 7.63 31.53
C GLY A 53 -15.31 6.60 30.45
N LEU A 54 -15.99 6.99 29.36
CA LEU A 54 -16.25 6.11 28.23
C LEU A 54 -15.05 6.07 27.27
N LEU A 55 -14.79 4.91 26.67
CA LEU A 55 -13.76 4.78 25.63
C LEU A 55 -14.36 5.05 24.24
N THR A 56 -13.77 5.98 23.50
CA THR A 56 -14.05 6.17 22.06
C THR A 56 -12.95 5.56 21.21
N ARG A 57 -13.34 4.88 20.13
CA ARG A 57 -12.42 4.25 19.18
C ARG A 57 -12.13 5.25 18.04
N GLN A 58 -10.96 5.89 18.05
CA GLN A 58 -10.54 6.80 16.98
C GLN A 58 -9.60 6.12 15.99
N ARG A 59 -9.88 6.26 14.69
CA ARG A 59 -8.96 5.85 13.63
C ARG A 59 -7.83 6.88 13.50
N VAL A 60 -6.59 6.44 13.66
CA VAL A 60 -5.38 7.27 13.60
C VAL A 60 -4.47 6.77 12.47
N ARG A 61 -4.17 7.68 11.53
CA ARG A 61 -3.19 7.44 10.47
C ARG A 61 -1.87 8.10 10.84
N ARG A 62 -0.82 7.29 11.04
CA ARG A 62 0.51 7.78 11.48
C ARG A 62 1.42 8.24 10.34
N ARG A 63 1.19 7.76 9.12
CA ARG A 63 2.01 8.05 7.94
C ARG A 63 1.14 8.58 6.78
N PRO A 64 1.67 9.42 5.88
CA PRO A 64 0.98 9.79 4.65
C PRO A 64 0.58 8.57 3.82
N GLY A 65 -0.31 8.77 2.85
CA GLY A 65 -0.71 7.69 1.95
C GLY A 65 0.41 7.25 1.02
N THR A 66 0.50 5.93 0.85
CA THR A 66 1.48 5.24 0.00
C THR A 66 1.43 5.77 -1.42
N VAL A 67 0.24 5.94 -1.99
CA VAL A 67 -0.01 6.54 -3.32
C VAL A 67 0.71 7.88 -3.49
N ALA A 68 0.54 8.81 -2.55
CA ALA A 68 1.13 10.14 -2.65
C ALA A 68 2.67 10.10 -2.61
N ILE A 69 3.23 9.22 -1.79
CA ILE A 69 4.68 9.01 -1.72
C ILE A 69 5.19 8.33 -3.00
N ALA A 70 4.44 7.37 -3.54
CA ALA A 70 4.77 6.68 -4.78
C ALA A 70 4.82 7.63 -5.98
N GLY A 71 3.78 8.45 -6.16
CA GLY A 71 3.77 9.48 -7.20
C GLY A 71 4.92 10.49 -7.04
N ALA A 72 5.20 10.93 -5.80
CA ALA A 72 6.29 11.86 -5.55
C ALA A 72 7.69 11.27 -5.85
N ILE A 73 7.93 10.01 -5.50
CA ILE A 73 9.20 9.33 -5.79
C ILE A 73 9.33 9.08 -7.30
N GLN A 74 8.31 8.52 -7.94
CA GLN A 74 8.38 8.20 -9.37
C GLN A 74 8.61 9.45 -10.21
N ASN A 75 7.87 10.53 -9.93
CA ASN A 75 8.02 11.79 -10.66
C ASN A 75 9.40 12.43 -10.47
N LYS A 76 9.97 12.33 -9.27
CA LYS A 76 11.25 12.99 -8.96
C LYS A 76 12.47 12.22 -9.49
N TYR A 77 12.45 10.89 -9.45
CA TYR A 77 13.64 10.08 -9.71
C TYR A 77 13.59 9.31 -11.03
N ASP A 78 12.44 9.21 -11.68
CA ASP A 78 12.26 8.36 -12.88
C ASP A 78 12.67 6.90 -12.64
N ILE A 79 12.53 6.44 -11.39
CA ILE A 79 12.77 5.04 -10.98
C ILE A 79 11.39 4.39 -10.78
N PRO A 80 11.14 3.19 -11.34
CA PRO A 80 9.91 2.45 -11.09
C PRO A 80 9.67 2.26 -9.58
N VAL A 81 8.45 2.56 -9.13
CA VAL A 81 8.04 2.33 -7.75
C VAL A 81 7.09 1.14 -7.67
N ILE A 82 7.17 0.40 -6.57
CA ILE A 82 6.29 -0.72 -6.26
C ILE A 82 5.65 -0.46 -4.88
N PRO A 83 4.51 0.25 -4.82
CA PRO A 83 3.79 0.43 -3.58
C PRO A 83 3.19 -0.88 -3.09
N HIS A 84 3.19 -1.05 -1.77
CA HIS A 84 2.49 -2.14 -1.11
C HIS A 84 1.00 -1.81 -1.01
N ILE A 85 0.13 -2.76 -1.34
CA ILE A 85 -1.31 -2.70 -1.08
C ILE A 85 -1.64 -3.79 -0.07
N ILE A 86 -2.38 -3.44 0.98
CA ILE A 86 -2.69 -4.34 2.09
C ILE A 86 -4.19 -4.48 2.31
N CYS A 87 -4.61 -5.66 2.80
CA CYS A 87 -5.98 -5.87 3.26
C CYS A 87 -6.27 -5.13 4.59
N SER A 88 -5.28 -5.04 5.47
CA SER A 88 -5.45 -4.48 6.82
C SER A 88 -5.91 -3.02 6.79
N GLY A 89 -7.05 -2.75 7.43
CA GLY A 89 -7.60 -1.39 7.56
C GLY A 89 -8.24 -0.82 6.29
N ALA A 90 -8.45 -1.65 5.26
CA ALA A 90 -9.08 -1.25 4.00
C ALA A 90 -10.30 -2.12 3.69
N THR A 91 -11.34 -1.50 3.14
CA THR A 91 -12.46 -2.19 2.47
C THR A 91 -12.07 -2.54 1.03
N LYS A 92 -12.85 -3.40 0.37
CA LYS A 92 -12.69 -3.66 -1.08
C LYS A 92 -12.79 -2.39 -1.90
N GLU A 93 -13.68 -1.48 -1.53
CA GLU A 93 -13.85 -0.19 -2.21
C GLU A 93 -12.63 0.73 -2.01
N ASP A 94 -12.08 0.82 -0.79
CA ASP A 94 -10.85 1.58 -0.52
C ASP A 94 -9.68 1.09 -1.40
N ILE A 95 -9.54 -0.24 -1.53
CA ILE A 95 -8.52 -0.86 -2.38
C ILE A 95 -8.70 -0.44 -3.84
N GLU A 96 -9.92 -0.36 -4.33
CA GLU A 96 -10.19 0.00 -5.72
C GLU A 96 -9.89 1.46 -6.02
N TYR A 97 -10.21 2.37 -5.11
CA TYR A 97 -9.79 3.76 -5.23
C TYR A 97 -8.26 3.87 -5.23
N GLU A 98 -7.56 3.08 -4.41
CA GLU A 98 -6.09 3.04 -4.42
C GLU A 98 -5.55 2.51 -5.77
N LEU A 99 -6.16 1.49 -6.37
CA LEU A 99 -5.78 1.02 -7.72
C LEU A 99 -6.02 2.08 -8.80
N LEU A 100 -7.16 2.78 -8.76
CA LEU A 100 -7.46 3.85 -9.72
C LEU A 100 -6.45 5.00 -9.61
N ASP A 101 -6.11 5.42 -8.39
CA ASP A 101 -5.12 6.47 -8.15
C ASP A 101 -3.73 6.06 -8.67
N LEU A 102 -3.34 4.79 -8.47
CA LEU A 102 -2.06 4.28 -8.98
C LEU A 102 -2.03 4.23 -10.52
N GLN A 103 -3.11 3.80 -11.17
CA GLN A 103 -3.22 3.87 -12.64
C GLN A 103 -3.11 5.32 -13.14
N PHE A 104 -3.77 6.26 -12.46
CA PHE A 104 -3.72 7.68 -12.82
C PHE A 104 -2.29 8.24 -12.74
N LEU A 105 -1.48 7.73 -11.81
CA LEU A 105 -0.07 8.10 -11.66
C LEU A 105 0.88 7.34 -12.61
N GLY A 106 0.38 6.40 -13.42
CA GLY A 106 1.21 5.56 -14.29
C GLY A 106 1.96 4.46 -13.54
N ILE A 107 1.50 4.09 -12.34
CA ILE A 107 2.09 3.04 -11.52
C ILE A 107 1.29 1.75 -11.72
N SER A 108 1.93 0.75 -12.34
CA SER A 108 1.30 -0.55 -12.65
C SER A 108 2.02 -1.74 -12.01
N ASN A 109 3.01 -1.52 -11.15
CA ASN A 109 3.68 -2.59 -10.40
C ASN A 109 3.34 -2.44 -8.92
N ILE A 110 2.78 -3.47 -8.29
CA ILE A 110 2.35 -3.43 -6.88
C ILE A 110 2.78 -4.68 -6.13
N LEU A 111 2.94 -4.57 -4.81
CA LEU A 111 3.14 -5.71 -3.92
C LEU A 111 1.89 -5.95 -3.09
N VAL A 112 1.24 -7.10 -3.30
CA VAL A 112 -0.01 -7.45 -2.61
C VAL A 112 0.28 -8.22 -1.34
N LEU A 113 -0.23 -7.72 -0.22
CA LEU A 113 0.03 -8.26 1.12
C LEU A 113 -1.27 -8.33 1.94
N ARG A 114 -1.29 -9.17 2.98
CA ARG A 114 -2.38 -9.12 3.97
C ARG A 114 -2.25 -7.87 4.85
N GLY A 115 -1.02 -7.54 5.22
CA GLY A 115 -0.70 -6.56 6.25
C GLY A 115 -0.77 -7.15 7.65
N ASP A 116 -0.48 -6.27 8.61
CA ASP A 116 -0.40 -6.60 10.02
C ASP A 116 -1.76 -6.51 10.72
N LYS A 117 -1.90 -7.28 11.81
CA LYS A 117 -3.00 -7.09 12.76
C LYS A 117 -2.83 -5.76 13.51
N ALA A 118 -3.92 -5.24 14.07
CA ALA A 118 -3.80 -4.14 15.02
C ALA A 118 -2.95 -4.57 16.23
N LYS A 119 -2.23 -3.61 16.82
CA LYS A 119 -1.27 -3.88 17.90
C LYS A 119 -1.91 -4.64 19.07
N GLU A 120 -3.11 -4.22 19.46
CA GLU A 120 -3.87 -4.74 20.60
C GLU A 120 -4.62 -6.05 20.31
N ASP A 121 -4.80 -6.41 19.04
CA ASP A 121 -5.54 -7.61 18.67
C ASP A 121 -4.68 -8.86 18.82
N ARG A 122 -5.24 -9.99 19.26
CA ARG A 122 -4.49 -11.27 19.32
C ARG A 122 -4.22 -11.86 17.94
N GLN A 123 -5.14 -11.66 17.02
CA GLN A 123 -5.09 -12.19 15.65
C GLN A 123 -5.53 -11.13 14.66
N PHE A 124 -5.20 -11.33 13.38
CA PHE A 124 -5.69 -10.47 12.33
C PHE A 124 -7.22 -10.60 12.20
N THR A 125 -7.91 -9.47 12.20
CA THR A 125 -9.34 -9.38 11.90
C THR A 125 -9.51 -8.45 10.71
N PRO A 126 -10.14 -8.88 9.60
CA PRO A 126 -10.35 -8.02 8.45
C PRO A 126 -11.26 -6.85 8.81
N THR A 127 -11.07 -5.72 8.13
CA THR A 127 -12.04 -4.63 8.12
C THR A 127 -13.39 -5.17 7.63
N GLU A 128 -14.50 -4.64 8.15
CA GLU A 128 -15.83 -4.91 7.58
C GLU A 128 -15.81 -4.61 6.07
N ASN A 129 -16.37 -5.50 5.25
CA ASN A 129 -16.29 -5.44 3.78
C ASN A 129 -14.86 -5.44 3.18
N GLY A 130 -13.85 -5.86 3.96
CA GLY A 130 -12.46 -6.03 3.52
C GLY A 130 -12.11 -7.49 3.22
N HIS A 131 -10.81 -7.73 2.95
CA HIS A 131 -10.26 -9.05 2.68
C HIS A 131 -9.56 -9.66 3.88
N ALA A 132 -9.68 -10.98 4.06
CA ALA A 132 -8.99 -11.71 5.13
C ALA A 132 -7.55 -12.12 4.75
N HIS A 133 -7.30 -12.37 3.46
CA HIS A 133 -6.03 -12.89 2.96
C HIS A 133 -5.49 -12.09 1.77
N ALA A 134 -4.18 -12.10 1.59
CA ALA A 134 -3.51 -11.48 0.43
C ALA A 134 -4.00 -12.09 -0.90
N THR A 135 -4.37 -13.37 -0.90
CA THR A 135 -4.92 -14.07 -2.06
C THR A 135 -6.28 -13.53 -2.49
N ASP A 136 -7.08 -13.00 -1.55
CA ASP A 136 -8.39 -12.43 -1.89
C ASP A 136 -8.25 -11.02 -2.46
N LEU A 137 -7.31 -10.24 -1.91
CA LEU A 137 -6.88 -8.98 -2.52
C LEU A 137 -6.33 -9.21 -3.93
N LEU A 138 -5.47 -10.21 -4.13
CA LEU A 138 -4.95 -10.56 -5.46
C LEU A 138 -6.07 -10.93 -6.45
N LYS A 139 -7.11 -11.65 -6.01
CA LYS A 139 -8.28 -11.93 -6.85
C LYS A 139 -9.00 -10.64 -7.27
N GLN A 140 -9.18 -9.70 -6.34
CA GLN A 140 -9.77 -8.39 -6.67
C GLN A 140 -8.91 -7.63 -7.69
N VAL A 141 -7.58 -7.60 -7.52
CA VAL A 141 -6.70 -6.94 -8.50
C VAL A 141 -6.78 -7.63 -9.87
N ASN A 142 -6.86 -8.96 -9.92
CA ASN A 142 -7.02 -9.68 -11.18
C ASN A 142 -8.38 -9.37 -11.85
N GLN A 143 -9.46 -9.30 -11.07
CA GLN A 143 -10.78 -8.88 -11.58
C GLN A 143 -10.74 -7.45 -12.14
N PHE A 144 -10.05 -6.54 -11.45
CA PHE A 144 -9.80 -5.17 -11.91
C PHE A 144 -9.00 -5.15 -13.22
N ASN A 145 -7.94 -5.96 -13.32
CA ASN A 145 -7.16 -6.15 -14.54
C ASN A 145 -7.96 -6.77 -15.70
N ASP A 146 -9.03 -7.50 -15.40
CA ASP A 146 -9.95 -8.07 -16.37
C ASP A 146 -11.08 -7.09 -16.76
N GLY A 147 -11.05 -5.87 -16.20
CA GLY A 147 -11.96 -4.79 -16.57
C GLY A 147 -13.25 -4.75 -15.75
N PHE A 148 -13.23 -5.25 -14.51
CA PHE A 148 -14.39 -5.26 -13.62
C PHE A 148 -14.03 -4.72 -12.23
N PHE A 149 -14.91 -3.89 -11.66
CA PHE A 149 -14.87 -3.53 -10.24
C PHE A 149 -15.27 -4.73 -9.37
N PHE A 150 -15.03 -4.67 -8.05
CA PHE A 150 -15.23 -5.78 -7.11
C PHE A 150 -16.68 -6.23 -7.02
N ASP A 151 -17.61 -5.31 -7.32
CA ASP A 151 -19.05 -5.55 -7.35
C ASP A 151 -19.53 -6.20 -8.66
N GLY A 152 -18.63 -6.40 -9.63
CA GLY A 152 -18.91 -6.96 -10.95
C GLY A 152 -19.28 -5.92 -12.00
N THR A 153 -19.30 -4.63 -11.66
CA THR A 153 -19.57 -3.56 -12.62
C THR A 153 -18.43 -3.46 -13.63
N PRO A 154 -18.70 -3.44 -14.95
CA PRO A 154 -17.65 -3.32 -15.95
C PRO A 154 -17.02 -1.91 -15.95
N ILE A 155 -15.69 -1.87 -16.04
CA ILE A 155 -14.92 -0.63 -16.18
C ILE A 155 -15.05 -0.15 -17.62
N LYS A 156 -15.63 1.03 -17.82
CA LYS A 156 -15.89 1.59 -19.15
C LYS A 156 -14.61 1.82 -19.97
N HIS A 157 -13.54 2.24 -19.31
CA HIS A 157 -12.24 2.52 -19.91
C HIS A 157 -11.13 1.91 -19.04
N PRO A 158 -10.82 0.62 -19.21
CA PRO A 158 -9.76 -0.04 -18.44
C PRO A 158 -8.40 0.64 -18.70
N GLY A 159 -7.66 0.94 -17.64
CA GLY A 159 -6.28 1.41 -17.72
C GLY A 159 -5.26 0.27 -17.84
N ASP A 160 -3.99 0.58 -17.60
CA ASP A 160 -2.90 -0.41 -17.62
C ASP A 160 -3.09 -1.49 -16.55
N LYS A 161 -2.84 -2.75 -16.93
CA LYS A 161 -2.94 -3.88 -15.99
C LYS A 161 -1.82 -3.82 -14.94
N PHE A 162 -2.17 -4.18 -13.71
CA PHE A 162 -1.22 -4.33 -12.61
C PHE A 162 -0.43 -5.63 -12.70
N CYS A 163 0.90 -5.53 -12.63
CA CYS A 163 1.79 -6.63 -12.29
C CYS A 163 1.89 -6.74 -10.76
N CYS A 164 1.61 -7.92 -10.22
CA CYS A 164 1.52 -8.15 -8.78
C CYS A 164 2.67 -9.01 -8.27
N GLY A 165 3.46 -8.48 -7.34
CA GLY A 165 4.28 -9.28 -6.44
C GLY A 165 3.46 -9.84 -5.28
N VAL A 166 3.95 -10.92 -4.66
CA VAL A 166 3.43 -11.47 -3.39
C VAL A 166 4.59 -11.85 -2.47
N ALA A 167 4.35 -11.86 -1.16
CA ALA A 167 5.33 -12.33 -0.19
C ALA A 167 5.34 -13.87 -0.07
N CYS A 168 6.52 -14.43 0.17
CA CYS A 168 6.74 -15.85 0.46
C CYS A 168 7.59 -15.99 1.72
N TYR A 169 7.39 -17.06 2.49
CA TYR A 169 8.15 -17.37 3.69
C TYR A 169 8.79 -18.75 3.52
N PRO A 170 10.03 -18.84 3.01
CA PRO A 170 10.70 -20.11 2.73
C PRO A 170 10.94 -20.98 3.96
N GLU A 171 10.95 -20.35 5.14
CA GLU A 171 11.18 -20.97 6.45
C GLU A 171 9.95 -21.75 6.96
N LYS A 172 8.81 -21.66 6.26
CA LYS A 172 7.53 -22.30 6.63
C LYS A 172 7.15 -23.42 5.69
#